data_AF-A0A933BRZ8-F1
#
_entry.id   AF-A0A933BRZ8-F1
#
_cell.length_a   1.000
_cell.length_b   1.000
_cell.length_c   1.000
_cell.angle_alpha   90.00
_cell.angle_beta   90.00
_cell.angle_gamma   90.00
#
_symmetry.space_group_name_H-M   'P 1'
#
loop_
_entity.id
_entity.type
_entity.pdbx_description
1 polymer ?
#
loop_
_entity_poly.entity_id
_entity_poly.type
_entity_poly.pdbx_seq_one_letter_code
_entity_poly.pdbx_strand_id
1 'polypeptide(L)'
;PFGAKEVGQGPLLPVIPAVANAIYDAIGVRIDETPFTPEKILLALERNASGRPGRVGPEKFPNVPYPAPLRVFPAESLEQPC
;
A
#
# COMPACT_ATOMS: atom_id res chain seq x y z
N PRO A 1 -13.10 20.19 -17.17
CA PRO A 1 -14.40 20.85 -17.49
C PRO A 1 -15.48 19.79 -17.82
N PHE A 2 -16.77 20.13 -17.67
CA PHE A 2 -17.93 19.23 -17.90
C PHE A 2 -18.08 18.02 -16.94
N GLY A 3 -17.53 18.08 -15.73
CA GLY A 3 -17.64 16.96 -14.77
C GLY A 3 -16.76 15.75 -15.09
N ALA A 4 -15.84 15.89 -16.05
CA ALA A 4 -14.81 14.89 -16.32
C ALA A 4 -13.96 14.63 -15.06
N LYS A 5 -13.75 13.36 -14.74
CA LYS A 5 -12.79 12.88 -13.74
C LYS A 5 -11.63 12.20 -14.45
N GLU A 6 -10.51 12.11 -13.74
CA GLU A 6 -9.34 11.34 -14.16
C GLU A 6 -9.70 9.84 -14.26
N VAL A 7 -9.01 9.10 -15.14
CA VAL A 7 -9.20 7.64 -15.32
C VAL A 7 -7.92 6.89 -15.72
N GLY A 8 -6.76 7.53 -15.66
CA GLY A 8 -5.47 6.90 -15.96
C GLY A 8 -4.95 6.05 -14.79
N GLN A 9 -4.99 6.60 -13.58
CA GLN A 9 -4.47 5.96 -12.37
C GLN A 9 -5.56 5.21 -11.61
N GLY A 10 -6.80 5.73 -11.61
CA GLY A 10 -7.94 5.13 -10.91
C GLY A 10 -8.12 3.62 -11.15
N PRO A 11 -8.05 3.11 -12.40
CA PRO A 11 -8.20 1.69 -12.69
C PRO A 11 -6.98 0.83 -12.33
N LEU A 12 -5.78 1.41 -12.22
CA LEU A 12 -4.55 0.68 -11.92
C LEU A 12 -4.41 0.38 -10.42
N LEU A 13 -4.74 1.35 -9.57
CA LEU A 13 -4.66 1.23 -8.11
C LEU A 13 -5.41 0.03 -7.49
N PRO A 14 -6.64 -0.34 -7.92
CA PRO A 14 -7.38 -1.44 -7.30
C PRO A 14 -6.90 -2.84 -7.69
N VAL A 15 -6.04 -2.98 -8.71
CA VAL A 15 -5.63 -4.31 -9.20
C VAL A 15 -4.87 -5.10 -8.14
N ILE A 16 -3.85 -4.49 -7.53
CA ILE A 16 -3.01 -5.14 -6.51
C ILE A 16 -3.83 -5.59 -5.28
N PRO A 17 -4.65 -4.73 -4.63
CA PRO A 17 -5.45 -5.17 -3.49
C PRO A 17 -6.56 -6.16 -3.87
N ALA A 18 -7.09 -6.11 -5.10
CA ALA A 18 -8.07 -7.09 -5.57
C ALA A 18 -7.47 -8.50 -5.63
N VAL A 19 -6.26 -8.64 -6.18
CA VAL A 19 -5.53 -9.92 -6.22
C VAL A 19 -5.20 -10.40 -4.80
N ALA A 20 -4.73 -9.52 -3.91
CA ALA A 20 -4.46 -9.87 -2.51
C ALA A 20 -5.71 -10.42 -1.79
N ASN A 21 -6.87 -9.79 -2.01
CA ASN A 21 -8.13 -10.24 -1.44
C ASN A 21 -8.59 -11.57 -2.05
N ALA A 22 -8.41 -11.79 -3.35
CA ALA A 22 -8.73 -13.05 -4.01
C ALA A 22 -7.89 -14.22 -3.46
N ILE A 23 -6.60 -13.99 -3.17
CA ILE A 23 -5.75 -14.99 -2.51
C ILE A 23 -6.30 -15.31 -1.12
N TYR A 24 -6.64 -14.29 -0.33
CA TYR A 24 -7.18 -14.50 1.01
C TYR A 24 -8.53 -15.24 0.98
N ASP A 25 -9.41 -14.91 0.04
CA ASP A 25 -10.69 -15.59 -0.15
C ASP A 25 -10.51 -17.07 -0.54
N ALA A 26 -9.56 -17.35 -1.44
CA ALA A 26 -9.33 -18.70 -1.95
C ALA A 26 -8.71 -19.66 -0.92
N ILE A 27 -7.77 -19.19 -0.09
CA ILE A 27 -6.94 -20.07 0.76
C ILE A 27 -6.77 -19.60 2.21
N GLY A 28 -7.38 -18.47 2.61
CA GLY A 28 -7.40 -18.00 4.00
C GLY A 28 -6.08 -17.42 4.52
N VAL A 29 -5.09 -17.16 3.67
CA VAL A 29 -3.78 -16.59 4.05
C VAL A 29 -3.58 -15.19 3.47
N ARG A 30 -2.75 -14.36 4.10
CA ARG A 30 -2.48 -12.96 3.72
C ARG A 30 -1.03 -12.74 3.30
N ILE A 31 -0.82 -12.13 2.14
CA ILE A 31 0.51 -11.69 1.68
C ILE A 31 0.50 -10.16 1.64
N ASP A 32 1.33 -9.52 2.46
CA ASP A 32 1.31 -8.06 2.67
C ASP A 32 2.35 -7.30 1.86
N GLU A 33 3.08 -8.01 1.00
CA GLU A 33 4.09 -7.45 0.13
C GLU A 33 3.99 -8.04 -1.27
N THR A 34 4.13 -7.18 -2.27
CA THR A 34 4.26 -7.60 -3.67
C THR A 34 5.73 -7.89 -4.00
N PRO A 35 6.02 -8.76 -4.97
CA PRO A 35 5.09 -9.62 -5.72
C PRO A 35 4.55 -10.80 -4.88
N PHE A 36 3.36 -11.31 -5.26
CA PHE A 36 2.73 -12.50 -4.67
C PHE A 36 3.35 -13.79 -5.23
N THR A 37 4.57 -14.11 -4.83
CA THR A 37 5.28 -15.28 -5.36
C THR A 37 4.79 -16.59 -4.73
N PRO A 38 4.91 -17.73 -5.43
CA PRO A 38 4.52 -19.03 -4.91
C PRO A 38 5.20 -19.38 -3.57
N GLU A 39 6.46 -18.97 -3.37
CA GLU A 39 7.22 -19.24 -2.15
C GLU A 39 6.58 -18.55 -0.93
N LYS A 40 6.10 -17.30 -1.10
CA LYS A 40 5.41 -16.58 -0.03
C LYS A 40 4.07 -17.23 0.30
N ILE A 41 3.36 -17.72 -0.72
CA ILE A 41 2.10 -18.44 -0.56
C ILE A 41 2.32 -19.74 0.21
N LEU A 42 3.32 -20.54 -0.19
CA LEU A 42 3.69 -21.79 0.47
C LEU A 42 4.05 -21.54 1.94
N LEU A 43 4.91 -20.56 2.21
CA LEU A 43 5.29 -20.17 3.58
C LEU A 43 4.07 -19.74 4.42
N ALA A 44 3.13 -19.01 3.84
CA ALA A 44 1.92 -18.58 4.53
C ALA A 44 1.01 -19.77 4.89
N LEU A 45 0.89 -20.75 4.01
CA LEU A 45 0.15 -22.00 4.25
C LEU A 45 0.81 -22.83 5.35
N GLU A 46 2.14 -22.98 5.33
CA GLU A 46 2.90 -23.68 6.38
C GLU A 46 2.77 -23.00 7.75
N ARG A 47 2.81 -21.67 7.80
CA ARG A 47 2.56 -20.90 9.03
C ARG A 47 1.16 -21.18 9.56
N ASN A 48 0.16 -21.12 8.69
CA ASN A 48 -1.23 -21.39 9.07
C ASN A 48 -1.40 -22.83 9.62
N ALA A 49 -0.82 -23.82 8.94
CA ALA A 49 -0.87 -25.22 9.36
C ALA A 49 -0.17 -25.49 10.71
N SER A 50 0.85 -24.70 11.06
CA SER A 50 1.57 -24.78 12.34
C SER A 50 0.93 -23.97 13.47
N GLY A 51 -0.28 -23.45 13.29
CA GLY A 51 -1.00 -22.63 14.28
C GLY A 51 -0.45 -21.21 14.45
N ARG A 52 0.46 -20.79 13.55
CA ARG A 52 0.94 -19.40 13.48
C ARG A 52 0.03 -18.59 12.56
N PRO A 53 0.04 -17.25 12.63
CA PRO A 53 -0.69 -16.44 11.67
C PRO A 53 -0.26 -16.76 10.23
N GLY A 54 -1.19 -17.13 9.37
CA GLY A 54 -0.98 -17.34 7.93
C GLY A 54 -0.75 -16.04 7.17
N ARG A 55 0.19 -15.22 7.65
CA ARG A 55 0.51 -13.89 7.10
C ARG A 55 2.01 -13.78 6.82
N VAL A 56 2.36 -13.31 5.63
CA VAL A 56 3.74 -13.13 5.17
C VAL A 56 3.93 -11.72 4.63
N GLY A 57 4.96 -11.03 5.13
CA GLY A 57 5.33 -9.68 4.74
C GLY A 57 6.04 -8.92 5.85
N PRO A 58 6.31 -7.62 5.66
CA PRO A 58 6.99 -6.81 6.66
C PRO A 58 6.16 -6.70 7.94
N GLU A 59 6.75 -7.07 9.08
CA GLU A 59 6.07 -7.03 10.38
C GLU A 59 5.90 -5.61 10.93
N LYS A 60 6.73 -4.67 10.46
CA LYS A 60 6.79 -3.29 10.94
C LYS A 60 7.00 -2.35 9.78
N PHE A 61 6.37 -1.18 9.86
CA PHE A 61 6.68 -0.08 8.97
C PHE A 61 8.10 0.44 9.26
N PRO A 62 8.92 0.75 8.24
CA PRO A 62 10.25 1.29 8.46
C PRO A 62 10.19 2.65 9.15
N ASN A 63 11.22 2.99 9.93
CA ASN A 63 11.36 4.35 10.45
C ASN A 63 11.70 5.29 9.29
N VAL A 64 10.76 6.12 8.86
CA VAL A 64 10.95 7.12 7.80
C VAL A 64 11.24 8.47 8.46
N PRO A 65 12.46 9.03 8.30
CA PRO A 65 12.78 10.35 8.84
C PRO A 65 12.14 11.42 7.97
N TYR A 66 10.87 11.72 8.20
CA TYR A 66 10.19 12.82 7.51
C TYR A 66 10.83 14.15 7.93
N PRO A 67 11.16 15.05 6.98
CA PRO A 67 11.60 16.39 7.31
C PRO A 67 10.44 17.17 7.94
N ALA A 68 10.77 18.28 8.61
CA ALA A 68 9.75 19.23 9.06
C ALA A 68 8.89 19.66 7.85
N PRO A 69 7.54 19.73 7.99
CA PRO A 69 6.67 20.11 6.88
C PRO A 69 7.06 21.46 6.28
N LEU A 70 7.22 21.51 4.96
CA LEU A 70 7.40 22.77 4.25
C LEU A 70 6.09 23.56 4.32
N ARG A 71 6.09 24.68 5.04
CA ARG A 71 4.98 25.63 5.02
C ARG A 71 5.14 26.54 3.82
N VAL A 72 4.33 26.31 2.79
CA VAL A 72 4.20 27.24 1.66
C VAL A 72 3.08 28.20 2.03
N PHE A 73 3.43 29.47 2.24
CA PHE A 73 2.44 30.49 2.51
C PHE A 73 1.79 30.97 1.19
N PRO A 74 0.55 31.49 1.22
CA PRO A 74 -0.10 32.07 0.04
C PRO A 74 0.74 33.18 -0.60
N ALA A 75 0.65 33.35 -1.92
CA ALA A 75 1.42 34.37 -2.63
C ALA A 75 1.18 35.79 -2.09
N GLU A 76 -0.01 36.07 -1.55
CA GLU A 76 -0.37 37.36 -0.94
C GLU A 76 0.35 37.65 0.38
N SER A 77 0.96 36.64 1.01
CA SER A 77 1.72 36.80 2.26
C SER A 77 3.19 37.16 2.05
N LEU A 78 3.62 37.32 0.79
CA LEU A 78 4.97 37.69 0.38
C LEU A 78 5.18 39.21 0.31
N GLU A 79 4.56 39.99 1.20
CA GLU A 79 4.97 41.38 1.42
C GLU A 79 6.24 41.40 2.29
N GLN A 80 7.39 41.11 1.70
CA GLN A 80 8.69 41.50 2.25
C GLN A 80 9.52 42.17 1.14
N PRO A 81 10.04 43.38 1.37
CA PRO A 81 10.84 44.10 0.39
C PRO A 81 12.14 43.33 0.09
N CYS A 82 12.55 43.43 -1.16
CA CYS A 82 13.79 42.93 -1.72
C CYS A 82 15.04 43.26 -0.90
#